data_AF-A0A3B9F1J3-F1
#
_entry.id   AF-A0A3B9F1J3-F1
#
_cell.length_a   1.000
_cell.length_b   1.000
_cell.length_c   1.000
_cell.angle_alpha   90.00
_cell.angle_beta   90.00
_cell.angle_gamma   90.00
#
_symmetry.space_group_name_H-M   'P 1'
#
loop_
_entity.id
_entity.type
_entity.pdbx_description
1 polymer ?
#
loop_
_entity_poly.entity_id
_entity_poly.type
_entity_poly.pdbx_seq_one_letter_code
_entity_poly.pdbx_strand_id
1 'polypeptide(L)'
;MILGSFLSILLPLAAGWRRYRQLPPSLQNIFWFCVGAFLLDACSRILWLLSIPNLFFGHISTLVEFLFLTNAFRLTFGNFISSRLMYVVMAIFSLLAIANSTFLQDFQHNNSYIKILESAILILLS
;
A
#
# COMPACT_ATOMS: atom_id res chain seq x y z
N MET A 1 -6.28 4.56 -20.52
CA MET A 1 -5.86 5.15 -19.23
C MET A 1 -5.09 4.19 -18.32
N ILE A 2 -5.46 2.90 -18.26
CA ILE A 2 -4.92 1.90 -17.31
C ILE A 2 -3.43 1.53 -17.55
N LEU A 3 -2.91 1.67 -18.77
CA LEU A 3 -1.48 1.41 -19.05
C LEU A 3 -0.58 2.55 -18.55
N GLY A 4 -1.10 3.78 -18.54
CA GLY A 4 -0.32 4.97 -18.16
C GLY A 4 0.08 4.96 -16.69
N SER A 5 -0.81 4.54 -15.80
CA SER A 5 -0.51 4.42 -14.36
C SER A 5 0.54 3.34 -14.09
N PHE A 6 0.47 2.19 -14.77
CA PHE A 6 1.47 1.13 -14.64
C PHE A 6 2.87 1.61 -15.09
N LEU A 7 2.94 2.27 -16.24
CA LEU A 7 4.21 2.80 -16.75
C LEU A 7 4.75 3.95 -15.89
N SER A 8 3.88 4.75 -15.27
CA SER A 8 4.33 5.84 -14.38
C SER A 8 5.07 5.33 -13.15
N ILE A 9 4.80 4.12 -12.67
CA ILE A 9 5.53 3.49 -11.55
C ILE A 9 6.96 3.10 -11.94
N LEU A 10 7.25 2.88 -13.23
CA LEU A 10 8.60 2.54 -13.69
C LEU A 10 9.60 3.69 -13.47
N LEU A 11 9.15 4.95 -13.53
CA LEU A 11 10.00 6.10 -13.30
C LEU A 11 10.58 6.16 -11.88
N PRO A 12 9.77 6.16 -10.80
CA PRO A 12 10.30 6.12 -9.44
C PRO A 12 11.05 4.82 -9.14
N LEU A 13 10.68 3.69 -9.75
CA LEU A 13 11.44 2.44 -9.61
C LEU A 13 12.84 2.54 -10.22
N ALA A 14 12.96 3.04 -11.46
CA ALA A 14 14.25 3.19 -12.11
C ALA A 14 15.14 4.21 -11.38
N ALA A 15 14.56 5.34 -10.97
CA ALA A 15 15.25 6.37 -10.20
C ALA A 15 15.71 5.84 -8.83
N GLY A 16 14.81 5.15 -8.12
CA GLY A 16 15.06 4.56 -6.81
C GLY A 16 16.10 3.45 -6.87
N TRP A 17 16.04 2.56 -7.87
CA TRP A 17 17.00 1.47 -8.05
C TRP A 17 18.43 1.99 -8.21
N ARG A 18 18.64 3.01 -9.06
CA ARG A 18 19.97 3.57 -9.32
C ARG A 18 20.59 4.23 -8.08
N ARG A 19 19.77 4.81 -7.20
CA ARG A 19 20.21 5.60 -6.05
C ARG A 19 19.83 4.98 -4.70
N TYR A 20 19.41 3.73 -4.65
CA TYR A 20 18.78 3.12 -3.47
C TYR A 20 19.60 3.30 -2.20
N ARG A 21 20.92 3.04 -2.27
CA ARG A 21 21.85 3.17 -1.13
C ARG A 21 22.04 4.60 -0.63
N GLN A 22 21.70 5.61 -1.44
CA GLN A 22 21.81 7.03 -1.13
C GLN A 22 20.49 7.62 -0.61
N LEU A 23 19.39 6.87 -0.70
CA LEU A 23 18.08 7.34 -0.26
C LEU A 23 17.99 7.34 1.27
N PRO A 24 17.36 8.36 1.89
CA PRO A 24 17.00 8.32 3.30
C PRO A 24 16.03 7.16 3.57
N PRO A 25 15.95 6.65 4.81
CA PRO A 25 15.11 5.49 5.15
C PRO A 25 13.63 5.62 4.74
N SER A 26 13.05 6.82 4.84
CA SER A 26 11.67 7.08 4.40
C SER A 26 11.49 6.87 2.89
N LEU A 27 12.43 7.33 2.07
CA LEU A 27 12.40 7.14 0.62
C LEU A 27 12.73 5.71 0.21
N GLN A 28 13.58 4.99 0.96
CA GLN A 28 13.77 3.55 0.76
C GLN A 28 12.47 2.78 1.00
N ASN A 29 11.71 3.18 2.03
CA ASN A 29 10.40 2.59 2.31
C ASN A 29 9.38 2.88 1.19
N ILE A 30 9.35 4.11 0.66
CA ILE A 30 8.54 4.43 -0.54
C ILE A 30 8.99 3.66 -1.77
N PHE A 31 10.29 3.41 -1.95
CA PHE A 31 10.78 2.56 -3.03
C PHE A 31 10.21 1.14 -2.93
N TRP A 32 10.25 0.52 -1.75
CA TRP A 32 9.66 -0.81 -1.54
C TRP A 32 8.15 -0.83 -1.73
N PHE A 33 7.45 0.24 -1.35
CA PHE A 33 6.05 0.43 -1.71
C PHE A 33 5.84 0.39 -3.22
N CYS A 34 6.62 1.15 -3.99
CA CYS A 34 6.51 1.16 -5.45
C CYS A 34 6.79 -0.24 -6.04
N VAL A 35 7.75 -0.99 -5.49
CA VAL A 35 8.03 -2.37 -5.92
C VAL A 35 6.83 -3.27 -5.62
N GLY A 36 6.29 -3.21 -4.41
CA GLY A 36 5.10 -3.99 -4.03
C GLY A 36 3.88 -3.66 -4.88
N ALA A 37 3.59 -2.38 -5.09
CA ALA A 37 2.49 -1.90 -5.92
C ALA A 37 2.64 -2.37 -7.38
N PHE A 38 3.85 -2.28 -7.93
CA PHE A 38 4.14 -2.77 -9.28
C PHE A 38 3.88 -4.28 -9.42
N LEU A 39 4.35 -5.07 -8.46
CA LEU A 39 4.18 -6.52 -8.47
C LEU A 39 2.71 -6.91 -8.33
N LEU A 40 1.98 -6.29 -7.41
CA LEU A 40 0.54 -6.56 -7.22
C LEU A 40 -0.27 -6.17 -8.47
N ASP A 41 0.02 -5.02 -9.08
CA ASP A 41 -0.65 -4.60 -10.32
C ASP A 41 -0.30 -5.53 -11.49
N ALA A 42 0.96 -5.95 -11.61
CA ALA A 42 1.39 -6.91 -12.62
C ALA A 42 0.68 -8.27 -12.46
N CYS A 43 0.63 -8.82 -11.26
CA CYS A 43 -0.08 -10.07 -10.97
C CYS A 43 -1.60 -9.94 -11.23
N SER A 44 -2.19 -8.83 -10.81
CA SER A 44 -3.61 -8.54 -11.05
C SER A 44 -3.94 -8.51 -12.54
N ARG A 45 -3.08 -7.92 -13.36
CA ARG A 45 -3.22 -7.89 -14.83
C ARG A 45 -3.05 -9.26 -15.46
N ILE A 46 -2.10 -10.07 -14.99
CA ILE A 46 -1.92 -11.44 -15.48
C ILE A 46 -3.21 -12.24 -15.25
N LEU A 47 -3.80 -12.17 -14.05
CA LEU A 47 -5.08 -12.84 -13.78
C LEU A 47 -6.23 -12.29 -14.63
N TRP A 48 -6.27 -10.98 -14.84
CA TRP A 48 -7.27 -10.35 -15.71
C TRP A 48 -7.18 -10.87 -17.16
N LEU A 49 -5.97 -10.99 -17.70
CA LEU A 49 -5.74 -11.58 -19.04
C LEU A 49 -6.19 -13.05 -19.11
N LEU A 50 -6.13 -13.77 -17.99
CA LEU A 50 -6.62 -15.14 -17.85
C LEU A 50 -8.12 -15.22 -17.53
N SER A 51 -8.83 -14.09 -17.49
CA SER A 51 -10.25 -13.99 -17.07
C SER A 51 -10.53 -14.54 -15.65
N ILE A 52 -9.51 -14.54 -14.78
CA ILE A 52 -9.63 -14.95 -13.39
C ILE A 52 -9.95 -13.71 -12.54
N PRO A 53 -10.97 -13.76 -11.66
CA PRO A 53 -11.26 -12.68 -10.73
C PRO A 53 -10.04 -12.33 -9.88
N ASN A 54 -9.63 -11.06 -9.91
CA ASN A 54 -8.41 -10.55 -9.28
C ASN A 54 -8.69 -9.57 -8.14
N LEU A 55 -9.95 -9.45 -7.70
CA LEU A 55 -10.39 -8.50 -6.69
C LEU A 55 -9.70 -8.72 -5.33
N PHE A 56 -9.26 -9.94 -5.04
CA PHE A 56 -8.47 -10.26 -3.86
C PHE A 56 -7.15 -9.45 -3.78
N PHE A 57 -6.54 -9.13 -4.93
CA PHE A 57 -5.33 -8.30 -4.95
C PHE A 57 -5.61 -6.87 -4.48
N GLY A 58 -6.86 -6.39 -4.60
CA GLY A 58 -7.28 -5.12 -4.03
C GLY A 58 -7.15 -5.10 -2.50
N HIS A 59 -7.56 -6.17 -1.82
CA HIS A 59 -7.42 -6.27 -0.36
C HIS A 59 -5.95 -6.29 0.08
N ILE A 60 -5.11 -7.05 -0.63
CA ILE A 60 -3.67 -7.11 -0.36
C ILE A 60 -3.01 -5.75 -0.64
N SER A 61 -3.38 -5.10 -1.74
CA SER A 61 -2.84 -3.79 -2.13
C SER A 61 -3.16 -2.73 -1.09
N THR A 62 -4.41 -2.67 -0.58
CA THR A 62 -4.80 -1.74 0.48
C THR A 62 -3.95 -1.93 1.74
N LEU A 63 -3.71 -3.18 2.14
CA LEU A 63 -2.90 -3.47 3.33
C LEU A 63 -1.44 -3.04 3.13
N VAL A 64 -0.86 -3.40 1.98
CA VAL A 64 0.51 -3.04 1.62
C VAL A 64 0.67 -1.52 1.56
N GLU A 65 -0.23 -0.82 0.88
CA GLU A 65 -0.23 0.63 0.75
C GLU A 65 -0.26 1.32 2.11
N PHE A 66 -1.23 0.97 2.96
CA PHE A 66 -1.32 1.54 4.30
C PHE A 66 -0.05 1.31 5.12
N LEU A 67 0.45 0.07 5.18
CA LEU A 67 1.61 -0.26 5.99
C LEU A 67 2.86 0.51 5.55
N PHE A 68 3.09 0.60 4.24
CA PHE A 68 4.23 1.37 3.74
C PHE A 68 4.03 2.86 3.94
N LEU A 69 2.87 3.44 3.63
CA LEU A 69 2.65 4.88 3.80
C LEU A 69 2.71 5.31 5.27
N THR A 70 2.07 4.58 6.17
CA THR A 70 2.17 4.86 7.62
C THR A 70 3.60 4.68 8.13
N ASN A 71 4.35 3.69 7.64
CA ASN A 71 5.77 3.56 8.02
C ASN A 71 6.63 4.71 7.46
N ALA A 72 6.32 5.20 6.24
CA ALA A 72 6.98 6.38 5.69
C ALA A 72 6.72 7.63 6.54
N PHE A 73 5.47 7.81 7.01
CA PHE A 73 5.12 8.85 7.96
C PHE A 73 5.85 8.70 9.28
N ARG A 74 5.92 7.48 9.84
CA ARG A 74 6.68 7.20 11.08
C ARG A 74 8.15 7.58 10.95
N LEU A 75 8.78 7.26 9.81
CA LEU A 75 10.19 7.57 9.55
C LEU A 75 10.43 9.07 9.32
N THR A 76 9.44 9.79 8.80
CA THR A 76 9.54 11.22 8.49
C THR A 76 9.18 12.11 9.68
N PHE A 77 8.14 11.75 10.43
CA PHE A 77 7.57 12.50 11.54
C PHE A 77 7.82 11.86 12.91
N GLY A 78 8.84 11.00 13.03
CA GLY A 78 9.12 10.27 14.28
C GLY A 78 9.37 11.16 15.51
N ASN A 79 9.66 12.46 15.30
CA ASN A 79 9.81 13.45 16.36
C ASN A 79 8.48 14.08 16.83
N PHE A 80 7.42 14.00 16.02
CA PHE A 80 6.11 14.61 16.29
C PHE A 80 5.09 13.57 16.78
N ILE A 81 5.14 12.35 16.22
CA ILE A 81 4.21 11.28 16.56
C ILE A 81 5.00 10.10 17.11
N SER A 82 4.54 9.57 18.25
CA SER A 82 5.17 8.40 18.87
C SER A 82 5.21 7.21 17.92
N SER A 83 6.41 6.65 17.70
CA SER A 83 6.58 5.43 16.91
C SER A 83 5.73 4.26 17.42
N ARG A 84 5.49 4.20 18.74
CA ARG A 84 4.62 3.17 19.34
C ARG A 84 3.18 3.33 18.87
N LEU A 85 2.67 4.57 18.82
CA LEU A 85 1.32 4.84 18.32
C LEU A 85 1.19 4.42 16.85
N MET A 86 2.18 4.75 16.02
CA MET A 86 2.19 4.36 14.60
C MET A 86 2.13 2.83 14.42
N TYR A 87 2.91 2.06 15.18
CA TYR A 87 2.84 0.59 15.12
C TYR A 87 1.50 0.03 15.60
N VAL A 88 0.91 0.62 16.64
CA VAL A 88 -0.43 0.25 17.11
C VAL A 88 -1.48 0.51 16.03
N VAL A 89 -1.43 1.67 15.37
CA VAL A 89 -2.33 2.00 14.25
C VAL A 89 -2.15 1.02 13.10
N MET A 90 -0.91 0.70 12.71
CA MET A 90 -0.62 -0.30 11.68
C MET A 90 -1.19 -1.67 12.02
N ALA A 91 -1.03 -2.12 13.28
CA ALA A 91 -1.54 -3.40 13.73
C ALA A 91 -3.08 -3.43 13.75
N ILE A 92 -3.73 -2.40 14.31
CA ILE A 92 -5.19 -2.29 14.36
C ILE A 92 -5.78 -2.26 12.95
N PHE A 93 -5.22 -1.44 12.05
CA PHE A 93 -5.69 -1.39 10.67
C PHE A 93 -5.53 -2.73 9.96
N SER A 94 -4.41 -3.42 10.17
CA SER A 94 -4.18 -4.74 9.57
C SER A 94 -5.23 -5.75 10.02
N LEU A 95 -5.55 -5.77 11.32
CA LEU A 95 -6.59 -6.62 11.88
C LEU A 95 -7.97 -6.26 11.33
N LEU A 96 -8.29 -4.98 11.20
CA LEU A 96 -9.55 -4.52 10.61
C LEU A 96 -9.66 -4.86 9.12
N ALA A 97 -8.57 -4.72 8.37
CA ALA A 97 -8.53 -5.08 6.95
C ALA A 97 -8.75 -6.59 6.74
N ILE A 98 -8.09 -7.41 7.57
CA ILE A 98 -8.30 -8.87 7.58
C ILE A 98 -9.75 -9.19 7.94
N ALA A 99 -10.26 -8.63 9.05
CA ALA A 99 -11.63 -8.87 9.49
C ALA A 99 -12.67 -8.43 8.44
N ASN A 100 -12.46 -7.30 7.76
CA ASN A 100 -13.32 -6.87 6.67
C ASN A 100 -13.31 -7.86 5.52
N SER A 101 -12.13 -8.34 5.12
CA SER A 101 -12.00 -9.33 4.04
C SER A 101 -12.63 -10.69 4.37
N THR A 102 -12.70 -11.07 5.65
CA THR A 102 -13.26 -12.36 6.07
C THR A 102 -14.73 -12.32 6.45
N PHE A 103 -15.25 -11.17 6.92
CA PHE A 103 -16.60 -11.10 7.49
C PHE A 103 -17.57 -10.15 6.77
N LEU A 104 -17.07 -9.10 6.09
CA LEU A 104 -17.92 -8.04 5.54
C LEU A 104 -17.89 -8.00 4.01
N GLN A 105 -16.70 -8.07 3.43
CA GLN A 105 -16.47 -7.97 1.99
C GLN A 105 -15.60 -9.14 1.56
N ASP A 106 -16.24 -10.20 1.08
CA ASP A 106 -15.55 -11.35 0.51
C ASP A 106 -14.53 -10.92 -0.55
N PHE A 107 -13.51 -11.75 -0.79
CA PHE A 107 -12.41 -11.50 -1.75
C PHE A 107 -12.84 -11.21 -3.20
N GLN A 108 -14.13 -11.33 -3.50
CA GLN A 108 -14.75 -11.03 -4.79
C GLN A 108 -15.47 -9.66 -4.82
N HIS A 109 -15.39 -8.87 -3.75
CA HIS A 109 -15.97 -7.54 -3.65
C HIS A 109 -14.89 -6.48 -3.57
N ASN A 110 -15.23 -5.25 -3.97
CA ASN A 110 -14.30 -4.14 -3.89
C ASN A 110 -14.10 -3.72 -2.42
N ASN A 111 -12.85 -3.49 -2.01
CA ASN A 111 -12.45 -3.17 -0.63
C ASN A 111 -12.71 -1.70 -0.25
N SER A 112 -13.89 -1.19 -0.57
CA SER A 112 -14.23 0.24 -0.48
C SER A 112 -14.24 0.76 0.96
N TYR A 113 -14.73 -0.02 1.93
CA TYR A 113 -14.80 0.44 3.33
C TYR A 113 -13.42 0.63 3.93
N ILE A 114 -12.52 -0.32 3.73
CA ILE A 114 -11.14 -0.22 4.24
C ILE A 114 -10.38 0.88 3.50
N LYS A 115 -10.61 1.08 2.19
CA LYS A 115 -10.01 2.20 1.45
C LYS A 115 -10.42 3.58 1.97
N ILE A 116 -11.68 3.75 2.37
CA ILE A 116 -12.15 5.00 3.00
C ILE A 116 -11.46 5.18 4.36
N LEU A 117 -11.41 4.11 5.17
CA LEU A 117 -10.76 4.15 6.48
C LEU A 117 -9.26 4.45 6.38
N GLU A 118 -8.58 3.83 5.42
CA GLU A 118 -7.17 4.07 5.08
C GLU A 118 -6.92 5.56 4.84
N SER A 119 -7.71 6.15 3.94
CA SER A 119 -7.58 7.56 3.56
C SER A 119 -7.83 8.49 4.76
N ALA A 120 -8.87 8.21 5.55
CA ALA A 120 -9.20 8.99 6.74
C ALA A 120 -8.07 8.95 7.78
N ILE A 121 -7.50 7.78 8.05
CA ILE A 121 -6.41 7.64 9.01
C ILE A 121 -5.15 8.36 8.50
N LEU A 122 -4.79 8.21 7.23
CA LEU A 122 -3.61 8.88 6.67
C LEU A 122 -3.73 10.40 6.73
N ILE A 123 -4.92 10.96 6.47
CA ILE A 123 -5.19 12.40 6.60
C ILE A 123 -5.07 12.88 8.05
N LEU A 124 -5.55 12.09 9.02
CA LEU A 124 -5.45 12.46 10.43
C LEU A 124 -4.02 12.38 10.98
N LEU A 125 -3.14 11.59 10.33
CA LEU A 125 -1.74 11.40 10.73
C LEU A 125 -0.76 12.34 10.01
N SER A 126 -1.16 12.98 8.91
CA SER A 126 -0.35 13.91 8.12
C SER A 126 -0.34 15.31 8.73
#